data_AF-A0AAE0N1F1-F1
#
_entry.id   AF-A0AAE0N1F1-F1
#
_cell.length_a   1.000
_cell.length_b   1.000
_cell.length_c   1.000
_cell.angle_alpha   90.00
_cell.angle_beta   90.00
_cell.angle_gamma   90.00
#
_symmetry.space_group_name_H-M   'P 1'
#
loop_
_entity.id
_entity.type
_entity.pdbx_description
1 polymer ?
#
loop_
_entity_poly.entity_id
_entity_poly.type
_entity_poly.pdbx_seq_one_letter_code
_entity_poly.pdbx_strand_id
1 'polypeptide(L)' 'RLGIEVKPLDVRLNPRPNDPYAWKILPGREYSLSGVFAKNLSDYSISAFRLLCNEVGKTFEAV' A
#
# COMPACT_ATOMS: atom_id res chain seq x y z
N ARG A 1 13.04 -0.54 8.29
CA ARG A 1 11.82 0.00 8.95
C ARG A 1 11.94 1.51 8.95
N LEU A 2 10.87 2.23 8.62
CA LEU A 2 10.88 3.68 8.42
C LEU A 2 11.03 4.54 9.69
N GLY A 3 10.99 3.92 10.88
CA GLY A 3 11.05 4.68 12.14
C GLY A 3 9.81 5.53 12.43
N ILE A 4 8.76 5.42 11.60
CA ILE A 4 7.48 6.10 11.78
C ILE A 4 6.50 5.21 12.53
N GLU A 5 5.66 5.83 13.35
CA GLU A 5 4.53 5.19 14.01
C GLU A 5 3.23 5.72 13.39
N VAL A 6 2.54 4.85 12.64
CA VAL A 6 1.24 5.15 12.02
C VAL A 6 0.23 4.17 12.60
N LYS A 7 -0.89 4.66 13.11
CA LYS A 7 -1.94 3.77 13.61
C LYS A 7 -2.47 2.96 12.44
N PRO A 8 -2.82 1.67 12.63
CA PRO A 8 -3.34 0.83 11.56
C PRO A 8 -4.53 1.45 10.80
N LEU A 9 -5.38 2.22 11.50
CA LEU A 9 -6.54 2.91 10.92
C LEU A 9 -6.17 4.13 10.07
N ASP A 10 -4.98 4.69 10.27
CA ASP A 10 -4.48 5.86 9.54
C ASP A 10 -3.66 5.44 8.30
N VAL A 11 -3.41 4.14 8.10
CA VAL A 11 -2.75 3.61 6.91
C VAL A 11 -3.67 3.71 5.69
N ARG A 12 -3.27 4.52 4.73
CA ARG A 12 -3.89 4.74 3.42
C ARG A 12 -3.17 3.98 2.31
N LEU A 13 -3.94 3.42 1.38
CA LEU A 13 -3.42 2.89 0.12
C LEU A 13 -3.00 3.99 -0.85
N ASN A 14 -3.64 5.14 -0.79
CA ASN A 14 -3.23 6.33 -1.53
C ASN A 14 -2.83 7.42 -0.54
N PRO A 15 -1.54 7.45 -0.13
CA PRO A 15 -1.03 8.45 0.79
C PRO A 15 -1.16 9.85 0.19
N ARG A 16 -1.52 10.81 1.03
CA ARG A 16 -1.55 12.24 0.71
C ARG A 16 -0.13 12.81 0.80
N PRO A 17 0.12 13.99 0.20
CA PRO A 17 1.43 14.64 0.29
C PRO A 17 1.93 14.92 1.72
N ASN A 18 1.03 15.00 2.70
CA ASN A 18 1.35 15.26 4.11
C ASN A 18 1.46 13.97 4.95
N ASP A 19 1.21 12.79 4.38
CA ASP A 19 1.35 11.54 5.11
C ASP A 19 2.85 11.20 5.29
N PRO A 20 3.24 10.55 6.40
CA PRO A 20 4.65 10.33 6.74
C PRO A 20 5.32 9.21 5.93
N TYR A 21 4.65 8.70 4.90
CA TYR A 21 5.15 7.65 4.02
C TYR A 21 4.51 7.73 2.64
N ALA A 22 5.19 7.15 1.65
CA ALA A 22 4.64 6.85 0.33
C ALA A 22 4.77 5.36 0.02
N TRP A 23 3.99 4.86 -0.96
CA TRP A 23 4.21 3.51 -1.47
C TRP A 23 5.23 3.53 -2.61
N LYS A 24 6.23 2.68 -2.51
CA LYS A 24 7.19 2.41 -3.57
C LYS A 24 6.93 1.01 -4.12
N ILE A 25 6.70 0.93 -5.44
CA ILE A 25 6.64 -0.34 -6.15
C ILE A 25 8.07 -0.85 -6.36
N LEU A 26 8.31 -2.11 -6.03
CA LEU A 26 9.61 -2.76 -6.22
C LEU A 26 9.82 -3.13 -7.70
N PRO A 27 11.05 -3.02 -8.22
CA PRO A 27 11.34 -3.31 -9.63
C PRO A 27 10.95 -4.73 -10.05
N GLY A 28 10.40 -4.88 -11.27
CA GLY A 28 10.04 -6.18 -11.86
C GLY A 28 8.67 -6.72 -11.44
N ARG A 29 7.85 -5.90 -10.77
CA ARG A 29 6.51 -6.24 -10.27
C ARG A 29 5.45 -5.17 -10.63
N GLU A 30 5.81 -4.23 -11.51
CA GLU A 30 5.05 -3.02 -11.82
C GLU A 30 3.65 -3.32 -12.40
N TYR A 31 3.52 -4.40 -13.16
CA TYR A 31 2.28 -4.77 -13.85
C TYR A 31 1.20 -5.35 -12.92
N SER A 32 1.54 -5.80 -11.71
CA SER A 32 0.60 -6.54 -10.85
C SER A 32 -0.21 -5.64 -9.89
N LEU A 33 0.20 -4.38 -9.69
CA LEU A 33 -0.29 -3.55 -8.59
C LEU A 33 -0.98 -2.25 -9.02
N SER A 34 -0.90 -1.86 -10.30
CA SER A 34 -1.46 -0.58 -10.78
C SER A 34 -2.97 -0.44 -10.51
N GLY A 35 -3.72 -1.54 -10.59
CA GLY A 35 -5.14 -1.56 -10.26
C GLY A 35 -5.45 -1.56 -8.75
N VAL A 36 -4.47 -1.90 -7.90
CA VAL A 36 -4.63 -2.10 -6.45
C VAL A 36 -4.46 -0.79 -5.67
N PHE A 37 -3.70 0.17 -6.20
CA PHE A 37 -3.54 1.50 -5.56
C PHE A 37 -4.58 2.54 -6.00
N ALA A 38 -5.45 2.21 -6.96
CA ALA A 38 -6.40 3.17 -7.53
C ALA A 38 -7.64 3.45 -6.65
N LYS A 39 -7.84 2.70 -5.55
CA LYS A 39 -9.05 2.80 -4.70
C LYS A 39 -8.69 2.86 -3.22
N ASN A 40 -9.60 3.38 -2.40
CA ASN A 40 -9.43 3.33 -0.94
C ASN A 40 -9.62 1.90 -0.44
N LEU A 41 -8.99 1.60 0.70
CA LEU A 41 -9.05 0.28 1.33
C LEU A 41 -10.49 -0.09 1.77
N SER A 42 -11.33 0.92 2.03
CA SER A 42 -12.78 0.78 2.28
C SER A 42 -13.58 0.31 1.06
N ASP A 43 -13.08 0.53 -0.15
CA ASP A 43 -13.78 0.26 -1.40
C ASP A 43 -13.38 -1.10 -2.00
N TYR A 44 -12.48 -1.82 -1.32
CA TYR A 44 -11.95 -3.10 -1.77
C TYR A 44 -12.75 -4.29 -1.23
N SER A 45 -12.91 -5.31 -2.08
CA SER A 45 -13.35 -6.62 -1.64
C SER A 45 -12.33 -7.25 -0.68
N ILE A 46 -12.79 -8.17 0.17
CA ILE A 46 -11.93 -8.96 1.08
C ILE A 46 -10.75 -9.61 0.33
N SER A 47 -10.97 -10.06 -0.91
CA SER A 47 -9.94 -10.65 -1.76
C SER A 47 -8.81 -9.68 -2.11
N ALA A 48 -9.12 -8.41 -2.37
CA ALA A 48 -8.11 -7.40 -2.67
C ALA A 48 -7.36 -6.94 -1.41
N PHE A 49 -8.03 -6.87 -0.26
CA PHE A 49 -7.36 -6.65 1.01
C PHE A 49 -6.35 -7.78 1.32
N ARG A 50 -6.73 -9.04 1.12
CA ARG A 50 -5.81 -10.18 1.29
C ARG A 50 -4.62 -10.12 0.32
N LEU A 51 -4.84 -9.68 -0.91
CA LEU A 51 -3.76 -9.46 -1.87
C LEU A 51 -2.77 -8.41 -1.34
N LEU A 52 -3.25 -7.25 -0.92
CA LEU A 52 -2.44 -6.18 -0.33
C LEU A 52 -1.58 -6.66 0.84
N CYS A 53 -2.19 -7.37 1.80
CA CYS A 53 -1.49 -7.93 2.95
C CYS A 53 -0.44 -8.97 2.55
N ASN A 54 -0.68 -9.74 1.48
CA ASN A 54 0.26 -10.75 1.01
C ASN A 54 1.43 -10.14 0.22
N GLU A 55 1.21 -9.00 -0.43
CA GLU A 55 2.12 -8.40 -1.40
C GLU A 55 3.00 -7.29 -0.80
N VAL A 56 2.60 -6.70 0.33
CA VAL A 56 3.43 -5.73 1.08
C VAL A 56 4.78 -6.36 1.48
N GLY A 57 5.87 -5.64 1.25
CA GLY A 57 7.24 -6.09 1.45
C GLY A 57 7.77 -7.06 0.39
N LYS A 58 6.93 -7.53 -0.55
CA LYS A 58 7.34 -8.39 -1.67
C LYS A 58 7.34 -7.67 -3.00
N THR A 59 6.35 -6.82 -3.22
CA THR A 59 6.13 -6.13 -4.49
C THR A 59 5.96 -4.62 -4.33
N PHE A 60 5.63 -4.16 -3.13
CA PHE A 60 5.68 -2.75 -2.77
C PHE A 60 6.05 -2.60 -1.29
N GLU A 61 6.62 -1.46 -0.94
CA GLU A 61 6.98 -1.13 0.44
C GLU A 61 6.68 0.34 0.75
N ALA A 62 6.51 0.65 2.03
CA ALA A 62 6.42 2.03 2.47
C ALA A 62 7.84 2.63 2.47
N VAL A 63 7.97 3.85 1.95
CA VAL A 63 9.20 4.67 1.93
C VAL A 63 9.00 6.05 2.49
#